data_AF-A0A1Q5G1Y0-F1
#
_entry.id   AF-A0A1Q5G1Y0-F1
#
_cell.length_a   1.000
_cell.length_b   1.000
_cell.length_c   1.000
_cell.angle_alpha   90.00
_cell.angle_beta   90.00
_cell.angle_gamma   90.00
#
_symmetry.space_group_name_H-M   'P 1'
#
loop_
_entity.id
_entity.type
_entity.pdbx_description
1 polymer ?
#
loop_
_entity_poly.entity_id
_entity_poly.type
_entity_poly.pdbx_seq_one_letter_code
_entity_poly.pdbx_strand_id
1 'polypeptide(L)' 'MCTVVAAPSSSRASTSFSARTTSRRRRPVLVITDGCCDVLRVRTEHAYLVPEGASLPFTPQGPVFRLR' A
#
# COMPACT_ATOMS: atom_id res chain seq x y z
N MET A 1 -14.25 5.28 8.78
CA MET A 1 -13.03 4.82 9.47
C MET A 1 -12.31 3.85 8.55
N CYS A 2 -11.16 4.26 8.01
CA CYS A 2 -10.34 3.48 7.07
C CYS A 2 -9.41 2.52 7.84
N THR A 3 -9.08 1.38 7.26
CA THR A 3 -8.08 0.46 7.83
C THR A 3 -6.71 0.82 7.30
N VAL A 4 -5.72 0.99 8.18
CA VAL A 4 -4.34 1.28 7.80
C VAL A 4 -3.56 -0.03 7.68
N VAL A 5 -2.84 -0.23 6.58
CA VAL A 5 -1.98 -1.39 6.34
C VAL A 5 -0.59 -0.90 5.93
N ALA A 6 0.44 -1.34 6.64
CA ALA A 6 1.83 -1.10 6.24
C ALA A 6 2.27 -2.18 5.24
N ALA A 7 2.86 -1.78 4.12
CA ALA A 7 3.53 -2.70 3.20
C ALA A 7 5.00 -2.87 3.64
N PRO A 8 5.52 -4.11 3.73
CA PRO A 8 6.89 -4.35 4.18
C PRO A 8 7.91 -3.88 3.14
N SER A 9 8.95 -3.19 3.59
CA SER A 9 10.15 -2.89 2.78
C SER A 9 10.82 -4.21 2.37
N SER A 10 11.09 -4.39 1.07
CA SER A 10 11.49 -5.64 0.36
C SER A 10 12.74 -6.42 0.84
N SER A 11 13.29 -6.19 2.03
CA SER A 11 14.54 -6.82 2.48
C SER A 11 14.45 -8.31 2.86
N ARG A 12 13.26 -8.93 2.84
CA ARG A 12 13.10 -10.38 3.07
C ARG A 12 12.17 -11.01 2.05
N ALA A 13 12.73 -11.40 0.91
CA ALA A 13 12.21 -12.38 -0.05
C ALA A 13 10.74 -12.25 -0.54
N SER A 14 10.61 -11.81 -1.79
CA SER A 14 9.58 -12.20 -2.80
C SER A 14 8.47 -11.19 -3.13
N THR A 15 8.56 -10.60 -4.33
CA THR A 15 7.58 -10.74 -5.42
C THR A 15 6.12 -10.95 -4.99
N SER A 16 5.41 -9.83 -4.85
CA SER A 16 3.96 -9.71 -4.60
C SER A 16 3.46 -9.86 -3.14
N PHE A 17 3.28 -8.72 -2.48
CA PHE A 17 2.55 -8.60 -1.21
C PHE A 17 1.04 -8.39 -1.48
N SER A 18 0.18 -9.11 -0.76
CA SER A 18 -1.28 -8.90 -0.79
C SER A 18 -1.71 -8.24 0.51
N ALA A 19 -2.09 -6.96 0.46
CA ALA A 19 -2.67 -6.28 1.61
C ALA A 19 -4.06 -6.89 1.90
N ARG A 20 -4.19 -7.64 3.00
CA ARG A 20 -5.45 -8.25 3.44
C ARG A 20 -6.05 -7.41 4.56
N THR A 21 -7.27 -6.91 4.38
CA THR A 21 -8.02 -6.26 5.47
C THR A 21 -8.64 -7.34 6.35
N THR A 22 -8.51 -7.20 7.67
CA THR A 22 -9.14 -8.08 8.67
C THR A 22 -10.55 -7.60 9.07
N SER A 23 -10.99 -6.46 8.53
CA SER A 23 -12.31 -5.91 8.79
C SER A 23 -13.43 -6.77 8.19
N ARG A 24 -14.42 -7.11 9.01
CA ARG A 24 -15.63 -7.86 8.61
C ARG A 24 -16.50 -7.11 7.58
N ARG A 25 -16.36 -5.78 7.47
CA ARG A 25 -16.99 -4.97 6.43
C ARG A 25 -15.94 -4.48 5.44
N ARG A 26 -16.20 -4.58 4.14
CA ARG A 26 -15.37 -3.92 3.12
C ARG A 26 -15.35 -2.43 3.41
N ARG A 27 -14.16 -1.92 3.74
CA ARG A 27 -13.87 -0.53 4.04
C ARG A 27 -12.65 -0.10 3.22
N PRO A 28 -12.54 1.19 2.89
CA PRO A 28 -11.35 1.72 2.24
C PRO A 28 -10.09 1.44 3.07
N VAL A 29 -9.03 1.02 2.39
CA VAL A 29 -7.72 0.74 3.00
C VAL A 29 -6.73 1.85 2.65
N LEU A 30 -5.97 2.31 3.63
CA LEU A 30 -4.81 3.17 3.39
C LEU A 30 -3.54 2.33 3.49
N VAL A 31 -2.78 2.27 2.39
CA VAL A 31 -1.49 1.58 2.33
C VAL A 31 -0.39 2.57 2.65
N ILE A 32 0.44 2.29 3.65
CA ILE A 32 1.63 3.08 3.97
C ILE A 32 2.86 2.30 3.49
N THR A 33 3.67 2.93 2.65
CA THR A 33 4.87 2.29 2.07
C THR A 33 5.99 3.29 1.88
N ASP A 34 7.23 2.83 2.03
CA ASP A 34 8.46 3.55 1.75
C ASP A 34 8.85 3.55 0.25
N GLY A 35 8.04 2.92 -0.61
CA GLY A 35 8.31 2.80 -2.05
C GLY A 35 9.26 1.64 -2.40
N CYS A 36 9.77 0.90 -1.41
CA CYS A 36 10.67 -0.23 -1.65
C CYS A 36 9.91 -1.55 -1.90
N CYS A 37 8.59 -1.56 -2.07
CA CYS A 37 7.80 -2.79 -2.19
C CYS A 37 7.68 -3.27 -3.65
N ASP A 38 8.09 -4.50 -3.97
CA ASP A 38 8.10 -5.02 -5.36
C ASP A 38 6.74 -4.91 -6.09
N VAL A 39 5.75 -5.71 -5.67
CA VAL A 39 4.41 -5.73 -6.26
C VAL A 39 3.42 -5.73 -5.11
N LEU A 40 2.43 -4.84 -5.14
CA LEU A 40 1.34 -4.83 -4.19
C LEU A 40 0.02 -5.16 -4.89
N ARG A 41 -0.75 -6.11 -4.36
CA ARG A 41 -2.12 -6.40 -4.82
C ARG A 41 -3.12 -6.09 -3.72
N VAL A 42 -3.95 -5.08 -3.95
CA VAL A 42 -5.06 -4.69 -3.05
C VAL A 42 -6.38 -4.87 -3.78
N ARG A 43 -7.29 -5.70 -3.24
CA ARG A 43 -8.56 -6.09 -3.90
C ARG A 43 -9.78 -5.29 -3.42
N THR A 44 -9.54 -4.21 -2.69
CA THR A 44 -10.56 -3.34 -2.12
C THR A 44 -10.25 -1.90 -2.50
N GLU A 45 -11.23 -1.01 -2.36
CA GLU A 45 -11.00 0.44 -2.49
C GLU A 45 -9.83 0.86 -1.60
N HIS A 46 -8.85 1.55 -2.17
CA HIS A 46 -7.62 1.87 -1.46
C HIS A 46 -6.96 3.15 -1.96
N ALA A 47 -6.08 3.68 -1.11
CA ALA A 47 -5.16 4.77 -1.43
C ALA A 47 -3.77 4.45 -0.87
N TYR A 48 -2.76 5.11 -1.41
CA TYR A 48 -1.35 4.99 -1.00
C TYR A 48 -0.90 6.25 -0.26
N LEU A 49 -0.12 6.08 0.81
CA LEU A 49 0.64 7.12 1.48
C LEU A 49 2.13 6.80 1.31
N VAL A 50 2.87 7.71 0.67
CA VAL A 50 4.27 7.53 0.29
C VAL A 50 5.09 8.74 0.81
N PRO A 51 6.31 8.54 1.33
CA PRO A 51 7.22 9.64 1.63
C PRO A 51 7.47 10.55 0.41
N GLU A 52 7.74 11.83 0.65
CA GLU A 52 8.24 12.70 -0.42
C GLU A 52 9.57 12.18 -0.98
N GLY A 53 9.76 12.29 -2.30
CA GLY A 53 10.94 11.76 -2.99
C GLY A 53 10.91 10.26 -3.29
N ALA A 54 10.07 9.47 -2.60
CA ALA A 54 9.87 8.07 -2.91
C ALA A 54 8.86 7.86 -4.05
N SER A 55 9.05 6.79 -4.82
CA SER A 55 8.17 6.39 -5.92
C SER A 55 7.72 4.95 -5.74
N LEU A 56 6.50 4.64 -6.18
CA LEU A 56 6.05 3.25 -6.23
C LEU A 56 6.68 2.58 -7.47
N PRO A 57 7.19 1.33 -7.35
CA PRO A 57 7.81 0.62 -8.48
C PRO A 57 6.77 -0.01 -9.43
N PHE A 58 5.50 0.38 -9.28
CA PHE A 58 4.38 -0.05 -10.10
C PHE A 58 3.41 1.12 -10.31
N THR A 59 2.59 1.05 -11.36
CA THR A 59 1.52 2.04 -11.59
C THR A 59 0.47 1.95 -10.49
N PRO A 60 0.25 3.02 -9.70
CA PRO A 60 -0.71 2.99 -8.61
C PRO A 60 -2.13 2.87 -9.14
N GLN A 61 -2.91 1.97 -8.53
CA GLN A 61 -4.35 1.85 -8.77
C GLN A 61 -5.11 2.55 -7.64
N GLY A 62 -5.31 3.86 -7.77
CA GLY A 62 -6.00 4.67 -6.77
C GLY A 62 -5.22 5.93 -6.37
N PRO A 63 -5.76 6.73 -5.44
CA PRO A 63 -5.12 7.97 -5.01
C PRO A 63 -3.75 7.71 -4.36
N VAL A 64 -2.79 8.60 -4.63
CA VAL A 64 -1.49 8.62 -3.97
C VAL A 64 -1.34 9.94 -3.22
N PHE A 65 -1.15 9.83 -1.91
CA PHE A 65 -0.86 10.94 -1.01
C PHE A 65 0.63 10.92 -0.68
N ARG A 66 1.24 12.10 -0.63
CA ARG A 66 2.64 12.26 -0.22
C ARG A 66 2.72 12.92 1.14
N LEU A 67 3.56 12.35 2.02
CA LEU A 67 3.93 12.98 3.28
C LEU A 67 4.80 14.21 2.96
N ARG A 68 4.38 15.37 3.46
CA ARG A 68 5.15 16.62 3.45
C ARG A 68 5.74 16.87 4.82
#